data_AF-A0A7Y2VJ82-F1
#
_entry.id   AF-A0A7Y2VJ82-F1
#
_cell.length_a   1.000
_cell.length_b   1.000
_cell.length_c   1.000
_cell.angle_alpha   90.00
_cell.angle_beta   90.00
_cell.angle_gamma   90.00
#
_symmetry.space_group_name_H-M   'P 1'
#
loop_
_entity.id
_entity.type
_entity.pdbx_description
1 polymer ?
#
loop_
_entity_poly.entity_id
_entity_poly.type
_entity_poly.pdbx_seq_one_letter_code
_entity_poly.pdbx_strand_id
1 'polypeptide(L)'
;DNGLLLHIHRAMHAVIDRNPHHGIHFRVLTKLLRLSGGDHLHSGTVVGKLEGDREATLGWIDLMRESYVKEDRSRGIFFDQDWGSMPGLFPVASGGIHVWHMPALVTIFGDDACLQFGGGTLGHPWGNAAGAAANRTALEACVEDRNRNGVQGLEKRGGEVLREAAKHSPELAAAMETWKEIKFEFDTVDKLDVAHR
;
A
#
# COMPACT_ATOMS: atom_id res chain seq x y z
N ASP A 1 2.86 18.71 -24.74
CA ASP A 1 1.85 17.84 -24.11
C ASP A 1 1.71 16.51 -24.84
N ASN A 2 2.34 15.46 -24.32
CA ASN A 2 2.15 14.10 -24.82
C ASN A 2 0.98 13.36 -24.13
N GLY A 3 0.41 13.93 -23.05
CA GLY A 3 -0.73 13.35 -22.34
C GLY A 3 -0.46 11.97 -21.71
N LEU A 4 0.81 11.63 -21.45
CA LEU A 4 1.21 10.33 -20.92
C LEU A 4 1.32 10.36 -19.40
N LEU A 5 0.70 9.38 -18.74
CA LEU A 5 0.95 9.09 -17.33
C LEU A 5 2.35 8.50 -17.16
N LEU A 6 3.05 8.92 -16.11
CA LEU A 6 4.40 8.50 -15.77
C LEU A 6 4.43 7.69 -14.47
N HIS A 7 4.51 6.37 -14.63
CA HIS A 7 4.68 5.44 -13.51
C HIS A 7 6.15 5.27 -13.14
N ILE A 8 6.49 5.48 -11.87
CA ILE A 8 7.86 5.36 -11.37
C ILE A 8 8.03 4.10 -10.52
N HIS A 9 8.86 3.19 -11.02
CA HIS A 9 9.37 2.08 -10.22
C HIS A 9 10.63 2.51 -9.47
N ARG A 10 10.67 2.26 -8.16
CA ARG A 10 11.79 2.65 -7.27
C ARG A 10 12.96 1.66 -7.28
N ALA A 11 13.36 1.15 -8.45
CA ALA A 11 14.47 0.19 -8.51
C ALA A 11 15.72 0.78 -7.82
N MET A 12 16.48 -0.06 -7.12
CA MET A 12 17.68 0.32 -6.34
C MET A 12 17.43 1.08 -5.01
N HIS A 13 16.21 1.53 -4.70
CA HIS A 13 15.97 2.36 -3.49
C HIS A 13 16.49 1.74 -2.17
N ALA A 14 16.25 0.43 -1.98
CA ALA A 14 16.65 -0.30 -0.77
C ALA A 14 18.17 -0.42 -0.57
N VAL A 15 18.99 -0.07 -1.57
CA VAL A 15 20.44 0.05 -1.41
C VAL A 15 20.79 1.23 -0.51
N ILE A 16 19.98 2.29 -0.53
CA ILE A 16 20.26 3.55 0.16
C ILE A 16 19.28 3.87 1.29
N ASP A 17 18.11 3.26 1.36
CA ASP A 17 17.08 3.63 2.34
C ASP A 17 16.74 2.57 3.39
N ARG A 18 17.42 1.41 3.37
CA ARG A 18 17.08 0.28 4.25
C ARG A 18 17.76 0.32 5.62
N ASN A 19 18.95 0.91 5.71
CA ASN A 19 19.73 0.90 6.95
C ASN A 19 19.44 2.17 7.77
N PRO A 20 18.91 2.07 9.00
CA PRO A 20 18.58 3.24 9.81
C PRO A 20 19.80 4.07 10.23
N HIS A 21 21.01 3.50 10.17
CA HIS A 21 22.25 4.18 10.57
C HIS A 21 23.02 4.82 9.42
N HIS A 22 22.68 4.52 8.16
CA HIS A 22 23.39 5.07 7.01
C HIS A 22 22.53 5.07 5.75
N GLY A 23 22.42 6.23 5.10
CA GLY A 23 21.73 6.35 3.82
C GLY A 23 20.78 7.55 3.76
N ILE A 24 19.73 7.42 2.97
CA ILE A 24 18.68 8.43 2.77
C ILE A 24 17.33 7.73 2.92
N HIS A 25 16.60 8.03 4.00
CA HIS A 25 15.31 7.41 4.24
C HIS A 25 14.31 7.67 3.09
N PHE A 26 13.48 6.67 2.76
CA PHE A 26 12.58 6.68 1.60
C PHE A 26 11.70 7.94 1.51
N ARG A 27 11.19 8.44 2.64
CA ARG A 27 10.43 9.73 2.72
C ARG A 27 11.10 10.90 1.99
N VAL A 28 12.43 10.98 1.97
CA VAL A 28 13.17 12.04 1.24
C VAL A 28 13.14 11.77 -0.26
N LEU A 29 13.33 10.52 -0.68
CA LEU A 29 13.23 10.11 -2.08
C LEU A 29 11.82 10.36 -2.63
N THR A 30 10.79 10.13 -1.82
CA THR A 30 9.39 10.46 -2.14
C THR A 30 9.22 11.95 -2.44
N LYS A 31 9.79 12.84 -1.60
CA LYS A 31 9.74 14.29 -1.85
C LYS A 31 10.45 14.67 -3.15
N LEU A 32 11.66 14.14 -3.36
CA LEU A 32 12.42 14.39 -4.58
C LEU A 32 11.66 13.94 -5.84
N LEU A 33 10.97 12.80 -5.76
CA LEU A 33 10.23 12.27 -6.90
C LEU A 33 8.95 13.06 -7.18
N ARG A 34 8.24 13.52 -6.14
CA ARG A 34 7.09 14.44 -6.31
C ARG A 34 7.51 15.74 -7.00
N LEU A 35 8.64 16.33 -6.58
CA LEU A 35 9.23 17.52 -7.22
C LEU A 35 9.69 17.25 -8.66
N SER A 36 10.24 16.06 -8.93
CA SER A 36 10.71 15.68 -10.26
C SER A 36 9.57 15.47 -11.27
N GLY A 37 8.34 15.21 -10.79
CA GLY A 37 7.15 15.03 -11.62
C GLY A 37 6.92 13.58 -12.07
N GLY A 38 6.37 12.75 -11.19
CA GLY A 38 5.85 11.42 -11.51
C GLY A 38 4.42 11.26 -11.00
N ASP A 39 3.58 10.54 -11.75
CA ASP A 39 2.16 10.37 -11.40
C ASP A 39 1.96 9.25 -10.37
N HIS A 40 2.77 8.19 -10.46
CA HIS A 40 2.73 7.05 -9.53
C HIS A 40 4.13 6.76 -8.96
N LEU A 41 4.19 6.28 -7.71
CA LEU A 41 5.42 5.77 -7.10
C LEU A 41 5.13 4.57 -6.20
N HIS A 42 5.92 3.50 -6.35
CA HIS A 42 5.89 2.36 -5.42
C HIS A 42 6.25 2.80 -4.00
N SER A 43 5.38 2.53 -3.02
CA SER A 43 5.48 3.07 -1.67
C SER A 43 5.49 2.01 -0.55
N GLY A 44 5.64 0.73 -0.92
CA GLY A 44 5.58 -0.39 0.03
C GLY A 44 4.16 -0.94 0.21
N THR A 45 4.02 -2.00 1.01
CA THR A 45 2.74 -2.68 1.22
C THR A 45 2.39 -2.91 2.68
N VAL A 46 3.34 -2.74 3.61
CA VAL A 46 3.26 -3.08 5.06
C VAL A 46 3.09 -4.58 5.32
N VAL A 47 2.17 -5.24 4.63
CA VAL A 47 1.80 -6.66 4.83
C VAL A 47 2.37 -7.61 3.78
N GLY A 48 3.03 -7.07 2.74
CA GLY A 48 3.59 -7.87 1.66
C GLY A 48 5.03 -8.33 1.94
N LYS A 49 5.68 -8.86 0.89
CA LYS A 49 7.00 -9.52 1.03
C LYS A 49 8.19 -8.57 1.23
N LEU A 50 8.01 -7.27 1.00
CA LEU A 50 9.06 -6.27 1.15
C LEU A 50 8.83 -5.50 2.45
N GLU A 51 9.92 -5.07 3.08
CA GLU A 51 9.83 -4.31 4.33
C GLU A 51 8.97 -3.04 4.17
N GLY A 52 8.24 -2.72 5.24
CA GLY A 52 7.57 -1.44 5.43
C GLY A 52 6.99 -1.34 6.83
N ASP A 53 7.57 -0.47 7.67
CA ASP A 53 6.93 -0.07 8.92
C ASP A 53 5.63 0.70 8.63
N ARG A 54 4.57 0.41 9.38
CA ARG A 54 3.23 0.94 9.10
C ARG A 54 3.17 2.45 9.28
N GLU A 55 3.71 2.97 10.38
CA GLU A 55 3.60 4.40 10.71
C GLU A 55 4.48 5.24 9.79
N ALA A 56 5.69 4.76 9.49
CA ALA A 56 6.53 5.40 8.49
C ALA A 56 5.86 5.40 7.10
N THR A 57 5.20 4.29 6.74
CA THR A 57 4.46 4.16 5.47
C THR A 57 3.33 5.17 5.34
N LEU A 58 2.51 5.31 6.38
CA LEU A 58 1.46 6.32 6.41
C LEU A 58 2.04 7.74 6.27
N GLY A 59 3.15 8.03 6.95
CA GLY A 59 3.83 9.33 6.84
C GLY A 59 4.24 9.69 5.42
N TRP A 60 4.91 8.80 4.68
CA TRP A 60 5.27 9.13 3.30
C TRP A 60 4.10 9.06 2.31
N ILE A 61 3.04 8.30 2.60
CA ILE A 61 1.80 8.38 1.83
C ILE A 61 1.15 9.78 1.97
N ASP A 62 1.15 10.36 3.17
CA ASP A 62 0.67 11.73 3.37
C ASP A 62 1.54 12.73 2.56
N LEU A 63 2.86 12.55 2.56
CA LEU A 63 3.78 13.34 1.72
C LEU A 63 3.53 13.20 0.21
N MET A 64 2.95 12.09 -0.24
CA MET A 64 2.64 11.84 -1.65
C MET A 64 1.36 12.54 -2.11
N ARG A 65 0.36 12.66 -1.23
CA ARG A 65 -1.00 13.06 -1.62
C ARG A 65 -1.37 14.46 -1.15
N GLU A 66 -1.08 14.77 0.11
CA GLU A 66 -1.61 15.96 0.75
C GLU A 66 -0.92 17.23 0.24
N SER A 67 -1.66 18.34 0.28
CA SER A 67 -1.13 19.68 -0.03
C SER A 67 -0.30 20.22 1.15
N TYR A 68 -0.68 19.89 2.38
CA TYR A 68 0.04 20.26 3.59
C TYR A 68 0.14 19.06 4.53
N VAL A 69 1.36 18.72 4.96
CA VAL A 69 1.62 17.66 5.93
C VAL A 69 2.26 18.28 7.16
N LYS A 70 1.58 18.18 8.30
CA LYS A 70 2.11 18.66 9.58
C LYS A 70 3.23 17.75 10.07
N GLU A 71 4.17 18.33 10.79
CA GLU A 71 5.13 17.62 11.62
C GLU A 71 4.45 16.56 12.50
N ASP A 72 4.99 15.34 12.44
CA ASP A 72 4.56 14.19 13.24
C ASP A 72 5.72 13.18 13.36
N ARG A 73 6.52 13.31 14.43
CA ARG A 73 7.58 12.34 14.76
C ARG A 73 7.10 10.90 14.86
N SER A 74 5.83 10.64 15.22
CA SER A 74 5.30 9.29 15.33
C SER A 74 5.17 8.57 13.98
N ARG A 75 5.17 9.33 12.88
CA ARG A 75 5.21 8.86 11.48
C ARG A 75 6.52 9.19 10.77
N GLY A 76 7.52 9.66 11.51
CA GLY A 76 8.81 10.08 10.95
C GLY A 76 8.73 11.34 10.08
N ILE A 77 7.73 12.21 10.29
CA ILE A 77 7.63 13.51 9.61
C ILE A 77 8.32 14.56 10.46
N PHE A 78 9.50 15.00 10.02
CA PHE A 78 10.36 15.86 10.83
C PHE A 78 10.05 17.36 10.76
N PHE A 79 9.32 17.77 9.73
CA PHE A 79 9.04 19.17 9.43
C PHE A 79 7.65 19.29 8.83
N ASP A 80 6.99 20.40 9.12
CA ASP A 80 5.84 20.85 8.33
C ASP A 80 6.26 20.93 6.86
N GLN A 81 5.43 20.38 5.97
CA GLN A 81 5.67 20.36 4.54
C GLN A 81 4.45 20.92 3.82
N ASP A 82 4.58 22.14 3.30
CA ASP A 82 3.64 22.74 2.36
C ASP A 82 4.10 22.43 0.92
N TRP A 83 3.22 21.87 0.10
CA TRP A 83 3.43 21.58 -1.32
C TRP A 83 2.82 22.65 -2.23
N GLY A 84 2.15 23.65 -1.65
CA GLY A 84 1.37 24.63 -2.38
C GLY A 84 0.33 23.96 -3.27
N SER A 85 0.32 24.33 -4.55
CA SER A 85 -0.60 23.75 -5.54
C SER A 85 0.02 22.59 -6.34
N MET A 86 1.15 22.03 -5.90
CA MET A 86 1.76 20.88 -6.58
C MET A 86 0.82 19.66 -6.50
N PRO A 87 0.48 19.03 -7.64
CA PRO A 87 -0.32 17.82 -7.64
C PRO A 87 0.26 16.74 -6.72
N GLY A 88 -0.63 15.94 -6.13
CA GLY A 88 -0.25 14.70 -5.47
C GLY A 88 0.16 13.64 -6.49
N LEU A 89 0.71 12.54 -5.99
CA LEU A 89 0.96 11.33 -6.77
C LEU A 89 0.31 10.10 -6.12
N PHE A 90 -0.03 9.10 -6.93
CA PHE A 90 -0.64 7.88 -6.43
C PHE A 90 0.41 6.95 -5.79
N PRO A 91 0.26 6.59 -4.51
CA PRO A 91 1.01 5.49 -3.93
C PRO A 91 0.66 4.16 -4.59
N VAL A 92 1.70 3.38 -4.91
CA VAL A 92 1.56 2.05 -5.48
C VAL A 92 1.98 1.01 -4.46
N ALA A 93 1.02 0.23 -3.98
CA ALA A 93 1.26 -0.92 -3.12
C ALA A 93 1.48 -2.17 -3.97
N SER A 94 2.70 -2.71 -3.95
CA SER A 94 3.09 -3.84 -4.80
C SER A 94 4.11 -4.75 -4.11
N GLY A 95 3.94 -6.06 -4.33
CA GLY A 95 4.90 -7.08 -3.93
C GLY A 95 4.40 -8.01 -2.82
N GLY A 96 4.16 -9.28 -3.17
CA GLY A 96 3.78 -10.32 -2.21
C GLY A 96 2.39 -10.15 -1.59
N ILE A 97 1.49 -9.41 -2.24
CA ILE A 97 0.11 -9.22 -1.77
C ILE A 97 -0.88 -10.11 -2.53
N HIS A 98 -2.01 -10.42 -1.89
CA HIS A 98 -3.10 -11.29 -2.37
C HIS A 98 -4.42 -10.91 -1.69
N VAL A 99 -5.54 -11.56 -2.05
CA VAL A 99 -6.90 -11.19 -1.63
C VAL A 99 -7.09 -11.01 -0.12
N TRP A 100 -6.48 -11.85 0.73
CA TRP A 100 -6.53 -11.70 2.20
C TRP A 100 -5.92 -10.41 2.73
N HIS A 101 -5.01 -9.78 1.98
CA HIS A 101 -4.41 -8.50 2.35
C HIS A 101 -5.32 -7.29 2.02
N MET A 102 -6.39 -7.49 1.24
CA MET A 102 -7.24 -6.40 0.75
C MET A 102 -7.81 -5.50 1.86
N PRO A 103 -8.33 -6.01 3.00
CA PRO A 103 -8.84 -5.16 4.07
C PRO A 103 -7.77 -4.23 4.66
N ALA A 104 -6.54 -4.73 4.83
CA ALA A 104 -5.40 -3.95 5.31
C ALA A 104 -4.95 -2.92 4.27
N LEU A 105 -4.87 -3.31 3.00
CA LEU A 105 -4.49 -2.40 1.92
C LEU A 105 -5.49 -1.25 1.78
N VAL A 106 -6.79 -1.52 1.81
CA VAL A 106 -7.84 -0.48 1.79
C VAL A 106 -7.76 0.43 3.02
N THR A 107 -7.44 -0.14 4.19
CA THR A 107 -7.28 0.63 5.43
C THR A 107 -6.05 1.54 5.40
N ILE A 108 -4.93 1.07 4.86
CA ILE A 108 -3.65 1.80 4.84
C ILE A 108 -3.63 2.84 3.72
N PHE A 109 -4.04 2.45 2.51
CA PHE A 109 -3.85 3.27 1.31
C PHE A 109 -5.08 4.10 0.95
N GLY A 110 -6.28 3.71 1.37
CA GLY A 110 -7.51 4.41 0.98
C GLY A 110 -7.83 4.27 -0.51
N ASP A 111 -8.50 5.28 -1.08
CA ASP A 111 -9.00 5.25 -2.46
C ASP A 111 -7.95 5.64 -3.51
N ASP A 112 -7.17 6.69 -3.24
CA ASP A 112 -6.16 7.20 -4.17
C ASP A 112 -4.87 6.39 -4.09
N ALA A 113 -4.92 5.16 -4.60
CA ALA A 113 -3.79 4.24 -4.65
C ALA A 113 -3.91 3.21 -5.78
N CYS A 114 -2.78 2.63 -6.18
CA CYS A 114 -2.76 1.45 -7.04
C CYS A 114 -2.33 0.21 -6.24
N LEU A 115 -3.17 -0.82 -6.20
CA LEU A 115 -2.86 -2.10 -5.57
C LEU A 115 -2.48 -3.12 -6.65
N GLN A 116 -1.22 -3.56 -6.68
CA GLN A 116 -0.69 -4.41 -7.74
C GLN A 116 -0.50 -5.87 -7.30
N PHE A 117 -1.29 -6.75 -7.92
CA PHE A 117 -1.28 -8.19 -7.65
C PHE A 117 -0.63 -8.94 -8.82
N GLY A 118 0.71 -9.05 -8.82
CA GLY A 118 1.44 -9.84 -9.82
C GLY A 118 1.20 -11.33 -9.64
N GLY A 119 1.93 -11.95 -8.70
CA GLY A 119 1.73 -13.35 -8.33
C GLY A 119 0.31 -13.65 -7.81
N GLY A 120 -0.31 -12.68 -7.12
CA GLY A 120 -1.70 -12.75 -6.67
C GLY A 120 -2.77 -12.70 -7.78
N THR A 121 -2.38 -12.55 -9.05
CA THR A 121 -3.28 -12.69 -10.22
C THR A 121 -2.86 -13.89 -11.07
N LEU A 122 -1.60 -13.90 -11.52
CA LEU A 122 -1.10 -14.93 -12.44
C LEU A 122 -0.96 -16.30 -11.78
N GLY A 123 -0.83 -16.35 -10.45
CA GLY A 123 -0.77 -17.58 -9.67
C GLY A 123 -2.13 -18.17 -9.31
N HIS A 124 -3.23 -17.58 -9.79
CA HIS A 124 -4.57 -18.10 -9.54
C HIS A 124 -4.75 -19.47 -10.23
N PRO A 125 -5.30 -20.50 -9.55
CA PRO A 125 -5.38 -21.87 -10.08
C PRO A 125 -6.22 -22.00 -11.36
N TRP A 126 -7.11 -21.03 -11.62
CA TRP A 126 -7.98 -20.99 -12.80
C TRP A 126 -7.55 -19.97 -13.87
N GLY A 127 -6.30 -19.48 -13.78
CA GLY A 127 -5.72 -18.56 -14.76
C GLY A 127 -6.00 -17.07 -14.49
N ASN A 128 -5.41 -16.23 -15.34
CA ASN A 128 -5.27 -14.78 -15.09
C ASN A 128 -6.60 -14.04 -14.96
N ALA A 129 -7.59 -14.38 -15.79
CA ALA A 129 -8.90 -13.73 -15.76
C ALA A 129 -9.61 -13.97 -14.42
N ALA A 130 -9.54 -15.20 -13.91
CA ALA A 130 -10.10 -15.53 -12.60
C ALA A 130 -9.32 -14.85 -11.46
N GLY A 131 -7.99 -14.79 -11.53
CA GLY A 131 -7.19 -14.03 -10.57
C GLY A 131 -7.54 -12.54 -10.55
N ALA A 132 -7.77 -11.94 -11.72
CA ALA A 132 -8.16 -10.54 -11.83
C ALA A 132 -9.57 -10.31 -11.25
N ALA A 133 -10.52 -11.21 -11.55
CA ALA A 133 -11.86 -11.17 -10.98
C ALA A 133 -11.84 -11.30 -9.45
N ALA A 134 -11.08 -12.25 -8.90
CA ALA A 134 -10.93 -12.44 -7.46
C ALA A 134 -10.41 -11.18 -6.76
N ASN A 135 -9.34 -10.56 -7.27
CA ASN A 135 -8.78 -9.34 -6.70
C ASN A 135 -9.78 -8.17 -6.78
N ARG A 136 -10.51 -8.06 -7.90
CA ARG A 136 -11.52 -7.01 -8.09
C ARG A 136 -12.70 -7.18 -7.13
N THR A 137 -13.26 -8.38 -7.00
CA THR A 137 -14.35 -8.69 -6.07
C THR A 137 -13.93 -8.41 -4.62
N ALA A 138 -12.72 -8.82 -4.22
CA ALA A 138 -12.21 -8.55 -2.87
C ALA A 138 -12.11 -7.04 -2.59
N LEU A 139 -11.62 -6.26 -3.55
CA LEU A 139 -11.52 -4.80 -3.41
C LEU A 139 -12.90 -4.16 -3.27
N GLU A 140 -13.83 -4.47 -4.18
CA GLU A 140 -15.18 -3.89 -4.16
C GLU A 140 -15.93 -4.24 -2.87
N ALA A 141 -15.81 -5.48 -2.38
CA ALA A 141 -16.41 -5.89 -1.11
C ALA A 141 -15.82 -5.11 0.09
N CYS A 142 -14.49 -4.90 0.12
CA CYS A 142 -13.86 -4.13 1.18
C CYS A 142 -14.25 -2.64 1.13
N VAL A 143 -14.34 -2.05 -0.06
CA VAL A 143 -14.76 -0.65 -0.25
C VAL A 143 -16.23 -0.48 0.13
N GLU A 144 -17.10 -1.41 -0.27
CA GLU A 144 -18.51 -1.40 0.11
C GLU A 144 -18.68 -1.48 1.63
N ASP A 145 -18.02 -2.43 2.30
CA ASP A 145 -18.05 -2.55 3.75
C ASP A 145 -17.50 -1.29 4.43
N ARG A 146 -16.36 -0.76 3.97
CA ARG A 146 -15.79 0.50 4.48
C ARG A 146 -16.79 1.65 4.38
N ASN A 147 -17.48 1.78 3.26
CA ASN A 147 -18.42 2.88 3.03
C ASN A 147 -19.68 2.75 3.91
N ARG A 148 -20.12 1.52 4.21
CA ARG A 148 -21.27 1.26 5.08
C ARG A 148 -20.94 1.34 6.57
N ASN A 149 -19.77 0.84 6.96
CA ASN A 149 -19.42 0.55 8.35
C ASN A 149 -18.21 1.36 8.87
N GLY A 150 -17.65 2.23 8.03
CA GLY A 150 -16.45 3.02 8.32
C GLY A 150 -15.15 2.22 8.17
N VAL A 151 -14.01 2.89 7.98
CA VAL A 151 -12.70 2.22 7.84
C VAL A 151 -12.21 1.59 9.16
N GLN A 152 -12.62 2.14 10.30
CA GLN A 152 -12.22 1.65 11.61
C GLN A 152 -12.73 0.22 11.82
N GLY A 153 -11.82 -0.69 12.12
CA GLY A 153 -12.13 -2.11 12.33
C GLY A 153 -12.23 -2.96 11.06
N LEU A 154 -12.07 -2.39 9.86
CA LEU A 154 -12.10 -3.14 8.60
C LEU A 154 -11.09 -4.29 8.59
N GLU A 155 -9.88 -4.08 9.12
CA GLU A 155 -8.89 -5.16 9.22
C GLU A 155 -9.33 -6.33 10.10
N LYS A 156 -10.12 -6.06 11.16
CA LYS A 156 -10.61 -7.09 12.09
C LYS A 156 -11.73 -7.91 11.47
N ARG A 157 -12.71 -7.25 10.85
CA ARG A 157 -13.88 -7.90 10.22
C ARG A 157 -13.65 -8.31 8.77
N GLY A 158 -12.56 -7.87 8.14
CA GLY A 158 -12.30 -8.04 6.72
C GLY A 158 -12.28 -9.50 6.27
N GLY A 159 -11.87 -10.42 7.14
CA GLY A 159 -11.97 -11.85 6.85
C GLY A 159 -13.42 -12.33 6.68
N GLU A 160 -14.38 -11.78 7.40
CA GLU A 160 -15.81 -12.06 7.21
C GLU A 160 -16.34 -11.41 5.93
N VAL A 161 -15.98 -10.15 5.67
CA VAL A 161 -16.33 -9.44 4.43
C VAL A 161 -15.92 -10.25 3.19
N LEU A 162 -14.68 -10.74 3.17
CA LEU A 162 -14.18 -11.57 2.06
C LEU A 162 -14.91 -12.92 1.96
N ARG A 163 -15.21 -13.58 3.10
CA ARG A 163 -15.94 -14.85 3.11
C ARG A 163 -17.38 -14.69 2.61
N GLU A 164 -18.05 -13.59 2.96
CA GLU A 164 -19.39 -13.29 2.45
C GLU A 164 -19.36 -13.04 0.94
N ALA A 165 -18.40 -12.25 0.44
CA ALA A 165 -18.23 -12.04 -0.99
C ALA A 165 -17.91 -13.34 -1.75
N ALA A 166 -17.10 -14.22 -1.16
CA ALA A 166 -16.72 -15.51 -1.75
C ALA A 166 -17.90 -16.48 -1.93
N LYS A 167 -19.01 -16.33 -1.18
CA LYS A 167 -20.24 -17.11 -1.41
C LYS A 167 -20.83 -16.87 -2.80
N HIS A 168 -20.54 -15.72 -3.39
CA HIS A 168 -21.06 -15.29 -4.70
C HIS A 168 -19.97 -15.15 -5.77
N SER A 169 -18.69 -15.36 -5.43
CA SER A 169 -17.57 -15.36 -6.38
C SER A 169 -16.68 -16.61 -6.16
N PRO A 170 -16.86 -17.64 -7.01
CA PRO A 170 -16.01 -18.83 -6.98
C PRO A 170 -14.52 -18.53 -7.17
N GLU A 171 -14.18 -17.52 -7.98
CA GLU A 171 -12.80 -17.07 -8.19
C GLU A 171 -12.20 -16.53 -6.90
N LEU A 172 -12.93 -15.69 -6.17
CA LEU A 172 -12.48 -15.20 -4.87
C LEU A 172 -12.32 -16.36 -3.87
N ALA A 173 -13.26 -17.29 -3.84
CA ALA A 173 -13.16 -18.47 -2.96
C ALA A 173 -11.90 -19.31 -3.26
N ALA A 174 -11.60 -19.56 -4.54
CA ALA A 174 -10.40 -20.28 -4.94
C ALA A 174 -9.10 -19.53 -4.59
N ALA A 175 -9.06 -18.21 -4.81
CA ALA A 175 -7.94 -17.35 -4.43
C ALA A 175 -7.72 -17.35 -2.90
N MET A 176 -8.80 -17.26 -2.12
CA MET A 176 -8.76 -17.29 -0.68
C MET A 176 -8.20 -18.62 -0.18
N GLU A 177 -8.66 -19.75 -0.71
CA GLU A 177 -8.14 -21.06 -0.34
C GLU A 177 -6.64 -21.20 -0.67
N THR A 178 -6.23 -20.72 -1.85
CA THR A 178 -4.84 -20.83 -2.34
C THR A 178 -3.83 -20.12 -1.43
N TRP A 179 -4.18 -18.96 -0.87
CA TRP A 179 -3.24 -18.11 -0.12
C TRP A 179 -3.60 -17.94 1.36
N LYS A 180 -4.47 -18.77 1.94
CA LYS A 180 -4.96 -18.62 3.32
C LYS A 180 -3.88 -18.65 4.40
N GLU A 181 -2.77 -19.34 4.15
CA GLU A 181 -1.67 -19.51 5.11
C GLU A 181 -0.49 -18.56 4.84
N ILE A 182 -0.51 -17.83 3.73
CA ILE A 182 0.62 -17.00 3.33
C ILE A 182 0.60 -15.69 4.11
N LYS A 183 1.65 -15.46 4.87
CA LYS A 183 1.92 -14.22 5.62
C LYS A 183 3.40 -13.90 5.59
N PHE A 184 3.74 -12.62 5.67
CA PHE A 184 5.11 -12.13 5.76
C PHE A 184 5.31 -11.43 7.10
N GLU A 185 5.66 -12.21 8.13
CA GLU A 185 5.85 -11.71 9.49
C GLU A 185 7.35 -11.71 9.82
N PHE A 186 7.99 -10.56 9.65
CA PHE A 186 9.41 -10.35 9.91
C PHE A 186 9.61 -9.04 10.69
N ASP A 187 10.65 -8.99 11.52
CA ASP A 187 11.06 -7.75 12.16
C ASP A 187 11.50 -6.71 11.12
N THR A 188 11.03 -5.48 11.28
CA THR A 188 11.45 -4.34 10.46
C THR A 188 12.86 -3.88 10.85
N VAL A 189 13.69 -3.56 9.85
CA VAL A 189 15.04 -3.01 10.07
C VAL A 189 14.97 -1.50 10.29
N ASP A 190 14.26 -0.78 9.42
CA ASP A 190 14.04 0.66 9.54
C ASP A 190 12.86 0.94 10.48
N LYS A 191 13.16 1.14 11.76
CA LYS A 191 12.20 1.50 12.81
C LYS A 191 12.30 2.98 13.13
N LEU A 192 11.16 3.64 13.33
CA LEU A 192 11.13 5.01 13.81
C LEU A 192 11.75 5.11 15.21
N ASP A 193 12.61 6.11 15.42
CA ASP A 193 13.15 6.41 16.73
C ASP A 193 12.07 7.07 17.59
N VAL A 194 11.59 6.33 18.59
CA VAL A 194 10.56 6.78 19.54
C VAL A 194 11.17 7.34 20.84
N ALA A 195 12.50 7.39 20.97
CA ALA A 195 13.17 7.80 22.20
C ALA A 195 13.04 9.30 22.53
N HIS A 196 12.61 10.12 21.56
CA HIS A 196 12.50 11.58 21.70
C HIS A 196 11.09 12.12 21.42
N ARG A 197 10.05 11.35 21.78
CA ARG A 197 8.65 11.84 21.81
C ARG A 197 8.48 13.00 22.79
#